data_AF-A0A0E0HJS0-F1
#
_entry.id   AF-A0A0E0HJS0-F1
#
_cell.length_a   1.000
_cell.length_b   1.000
_cell.length_c   1.000
_cell.angle_alpha   90.00
_cell.angle_beta   90.00
_cell.angle_gamma   90.00
#
_symmetry.space_group_name_H-M   'P 1'
#
loop_
_entity.id
_entity.type
_entity.pdbx_description
1 polymer ?
#
loop_
_entity_poly.entity_id
_entity_poly.type
_entity_poly.pdbx_seq_one_letter_code
_entity_poly.pdbx_strand_id
1 'polypeptide(L)'
;MAGIVEKEGETGHLTSPTAPTLTTPTNQAFVNIITVLMMMSLMEEEAMAMETMATTTTKRMSVAEVSLVEAVLFDIDGTMCVSDPFHHRAFSELLQALGYNSGVPITPEFGMAHMAGRSNHQIGSFLFPDWPQHRLDAFFADKEALFARYAAEGLREVAGLTDLCRWAAARGLKLAAVTNAPRANADLMISILGLSDFFQVIVAAADDCDLPKPSPEPYLRALSLLGASPRHTLVFEDSVVGVQAGVAAGMPVIAVAEEAREAKVVAAGASLVIRDYKDHKLWAALDKLQAAAAAQSNGQLGA
;
A
#
# COMPACT_ATOMS: atom_id res chain seq x y z
N MET A 1 45.50 -15.01 92.46
CA MET A 1 46.88 -15.43 92.11
C MET A 1 47.00 -15.41 90.60
N ALA A 2 48.08 -14.80 90.13
CA ALA A 2 48.37 -14.49 88.73
C ALA A 2 49.06 -15.64 87.97
N GLY A 3 48.98 -15.58 86.64
CA GLY A 3 49.81 -16.26 85.63
C GLY A 3 49.16 -16.03 84.25
N ILE A 4 49.60 -15.15 83.34
CA ILE A 4 50.88 -14.92 82.62
C ILE A 4 51.18 -16.06 81.61
N VAL A 5 50.78 -15.94 80.33
CA VAL A 5 51.54 -15.59 79.06
C VAL A 5 51.98 -16.89 78.32
N GLU A 6 51.75 -17.17 77.02
CA GLU A 6 52.12 -16.58 75.70
C GLU A 6 51.13 -17.05 74.58
N LYS A 7 50.71 -16.20 73.60
CA LYS A 7 51.15 -16.06 72.17
C LYS A 7 51.23 -17.39 71.39
N GLU A 8 50.68 -17.59 70.18
CA GLU A 8 50.64 -16.79 68.93
C GLU A 8 49.45 -17.18 68.00
N GLY A 9 49.15 -16.34 67.00
CA GLY A 9 48.49 -16.77 65.75
C GLY A 9 47.42 -15.84 65.17
N GLU A 10 47.82 -14.72 64.56
CA GLU A 10 46.98 -13.90 63.69
C GLU A 10 46.67 -14.61 62.35
N THR A 11 45.40 -14.66 61.96
CA THR A 11 45.01 -14.55 60.53
C THR A 11 43.71 -13.74 60.42
N GLY A 12 43.85 -12.50 59.97
CA GLY A 12 42.74 -11.58 59.73
C GLY A 12 41.81 -12.07 58.60
N HIS A 13 40.51 -12.01 58.87
CA HIS A 13 39.46 -12.25 57.89
C HIS A 13 39.26 -10.97 57.07
N LEU A 14 39.99 -10.85 55.96
CA LEU A 14 39.76 -9.83 54.93
C LEU A 14 38.66 -10.32 54.00
N THR A 15 37.45 -9.80 54.17
CA THR A 15 36.35 -9.94 53.20
C THR A 15 36.71 -9.14 51.95
N SER A 16 37.02 -9.84 50.86
CA SER A 16 37.25 -9.24 49.54
C SER A 16 35.94 -8.70 48.94
N PRO A 17 35.92 -7.50 48.34
CA PRO A 17 34.77 -7.03 47.58
C PRO A 17 34.65 -7.85 46.28
N THR A 18 33.48 -8.44 46.06
CA THR A 18 33.09 -9.08 44.79
C THR A 18 33.20 -8.09 43.64
N ALA A 19 34.04 -8.42 42.65
CA ALA A 19 34.16 -7.68 41.40
C ALA A 19 32.86 -7.75 40.59
N PRO A 20 32.51 -6.70 39.82
CA PRO A 20 31.33 -6.72 38.96
C PRO A 20 31.53 -7.73 37.83
N THR A 21 30.59 -8.65 37.68
CA THR A 21 30.51 -9.58 36.56
C THR A 21 30.34 -8.78 35.27
N LEU A 22 31.35 -8.76 34.42
CA LEU A 22 31.25 -8.28 33.05
C LEU A 22 30.26 -9.18 32.30
N THR A 23 29.02 -8.71 32.14
CA THR A 23 28.06 -9.31 31.22
C THR A 23 28.61 -9.16 29.81
N THR A 24 28.97 -10.27 29.17
CA THR A 24 29.20 -10.34 27.73
C THR A 24 27.99 -9.75 27.00
N PRO A 25 28.18 -8.95 25.93
CA PRO A 25 27.06 -8.43 25.16
C PRO A 25 26.23 -9.62 24.65
N THR A 26 24.94 -9.60 24.99
CA THR A 26 23.96 -10.62 24.62
C THR A 26 23.95 -10.85 23.11
N ASN A 27 23.80 -12.12 22.72
CA ASN A 27 23.64 -12.63 21.36
C ASN A 27 22.66 -11.80 20.48
N GLN A 28 21.73 -11.06 21.10
CA GLN A 28 20.76 -10.18 20.45
C GLN A 28 21.39 -9.03 19.62
N ALA A 29 22.53 -8.47 20.05
CA ALA A 29 23.17 -7.36 19.32
C ALA A 29 23.86 -7.84 18.04
N PHE A 30 24.40 -9.06 18.04
CA PHE A 30 24.99 -9.69 16.85
C PHE A 30 23.92 -10.18 15.86
N VAL A 31 22.79 -10.69 16.36
CA VAL A 31 21.63 -11.06 15.52
C VAL A 31 21.07 -9.83 14.80
N ASN A 32 20.94 -8.68 15.47
CA ASN A 32 20.44 -7.45 14.84
C ASN A 32 21.33 -6.92 13.69
N ILE A 33 22.66 -7.04 13.80
CA ILE A 33 23.57 -6.63 12.71
C ILE A 33 23.45 -7.57 11.52
N ILE A 34 23.34 -8.88 11.74
CA ILE A 34 23.18 -9.86 10.67
C ILE A 34 21.82 -9.68 9.98
N THR A 35 20.74 -9.39 10.71
CA THR A 35 19.43 -9.10 10.13
C THR A 35 19.45 -7.82 9.30
N VAL A 36 20.09 -6.74 9.76
CA VAL A 36 20.23 -5.50 8.98
C VAL A 36 21.06 -5.73 7.71
N LEU A 37 22.16 -6.50 7.80
CA LEU A 37 22.99 -6.83 6.64
C LEU A 37 22.26 -7.76 5.64
N MET A 38 21.45 -8.70 6.12
CA MET A 38 20.60 -9.53 5.27
C MET A 38 19.47 -8.71 4.61
N MET A 39 18.87 -7.76 5.34
CA MET A 39 17.87 -6.85 4.75
C MET A 39 18.51 -5.93 3.70
N MET A 40 19.74 -5.45 3.91
CA MET A 40 20.46 -4.66 2.91
C MET A 40 20.81 -5.51 1.68
N SER A 41 21.22 -6.77 1.86
CA SER A 41 21.47 -7.71 0.75
C SER A 41 20.21 -8.07 -0.02
N LEU A 42 19.07 -8.24 0.67
CA LEU A 42 17.77 -8.46 0.04
C LEU A 42 17.28 -7.21 -0.71
N MET A 43 17.56 -6.01 -0.19
CA MET A 43 17.27 -4.76 -0.88
C MET A 43 18.13 -4.58 -2.14
N GLU A 44 19.39 -5.01 -2.12
CA GLU A 44 20.26 -5.01 -3.30
C GLU A 44 19.80 -6.03 -4.35
N GLU A 45 19.38 -7.24 -3.93
CA GLU A 45 18.80 -8.24 -4.83
C GLU A 45 17.45 -7.78 -5.42
N GLU A 46 16.57 -7.16 -4.61
CA GLU A 46 15.31 -6.58 -5.08
C GLU A 46 15.55 -5.40 -6.03
N ALA A 47 16.53 -4.54 -5.75
CA ALA A 47 16.92 -3.45 -6.64
C ALA A 47 17.46 -3.97 -7.98
N MET A 48 18.30 -5.02 -7.94
CA MET A 48 18.77 -5.73 -9.13
C MET A 48 17.62 -6.41 -9.89
N ALA A 49 16.65 -7.00 -9.22
CA ALA A 49 15.45 -7.59 -9.85
C ALA A 49 14.58 -6.51 -10.50
N MET A 50 14.44 -5.34 -9.87
CA MET A 50 13.77 -4.16 -10.45
C MET A 50 14.50 -3.64 -11.69
N GLU A 51 15.83 -3.58 -11.65
CA GLU A 51 16.68 -3.16 -12.78
C GLU A 51 16.63 -4.18 -13.93
N THR A 52 16.53 -5.46 -13.60
CA THR A 52 16.38 -6.55 -14.59
C THR A 52 14.98 -6.55 -15.22
N MET A 53 13.92 -6.29 -14.44
CA MET A 53 12.55 -6.12 -14.98
C MET A 53 12.40 -4.86 -15.85
N ALA A 54 13.18 -3.81 -15.60
CA ALA A 54 13.20 -2.61 -16.43
C ALA A 54 13.71 -2.85 -17.87
N THR A 55 14.32 -4.02 -18.17
CA THR A 55 14.82 -4.36 -19.51
C THR A 55 13.82 -5.08 -20.41
N THR A 56 12.63 -5.43 -19.91
CA THR A 56 11.53 -5.87 -20.78
C THR A 56 10.69 -4.65 -21.13
N THR A 57 10.96 -4.02 -22.28
CA THR A 57 10.23 -2.85 -22.75
C THR A 57 8.80 -3.23 -23.17
N THR A 58 7.92 -3.50 -22.22
CA THR A 58 6.47 -3.40 -22.42
C THR A 58 6.17 -1.95 -22.75
N LYS A 59 5.74 -1.69 -23.98
CA LYS A 59 5.34 -0.37 -24.46
C LYS A 59 4.28 0.22 -23.50
N ARG A 60 4.66 1.24 -22.73
CA ARG A 60 3.77 1.97 -21.81
C ARG A 60 2.64 2.61 -22.61
N MET A 61 1.39 2.34 -22.25
CA MET A 61 0.24 3.03 -22.84
C MET A 61 0.07 4.40 -22.20
N SER A 62 0.13 5.46 -23.00
CA SER A 62 -0.16 6.81 -22.56
C SER A 62 -1.67 7.05 -22.47
N VAL A 63 -2.09 7.99 -21.62
CA VAL A 63 -3.50 8.43 -21.58
C VAL A 63 -3.96 8.87 -22.97
N ALA A 64 -3.10 9.57 -23.72
CA ALA A 64 -3.39 10.08 -25.06
C ALA A 64 -3.57 8.99 -26.16
N GLU A 65 -3.14 7.75 -25.91
CA GLU A 65 -3.30 6.63 -26.86
C GLU A 65 -4.65 5.92 -26.71
N VAL A 66 -5.50 6.30 -25.75
CA VAL A 66 -6.86 5.77 -25.60
C VAL A 66 -7.79 6.46 -26.60
N SER A 67 -8.23 5.72 -27.63
CA SER A 67 -9.04 6.27 -28.72
C SER A 67 -10.50 6.55 -28.34
N LEU A 68 -11.01 5.88 -27.30
CA LEU A 68 -12.31 6.13 -26.68
C LEU A 68 -12.31 5.52 -25.27
N VAL A 69 -12.61 6.30 -24.24
CA VAL A 69 -12.74 5.75 -22.88
C VAL A 69 -14.14 5.16 -22.73
N GLU A 70 -14.22 3.89 -22.33
CA GLU A 70 -15.46 3.15 -22.06
C GLU A 70 -15.59 2.78 -20.58
N ALA A 71 -14.47 2.66 -19.87
CA ALA A 71 -14.43 2.34 -18.45
C ALA A 71 -13.37 3.13 -17.69
N VAL A 72 -13.61 3.30 -16.39
CA VAL A 72 -12.66 3.88 -15.44
C VAL A 72 -12.61 2.99 -14.21
N LEU A 73 -11.41 2.53 -13.87
CA LEU A 73 -11.15 1.67 -12.72
C LEU A 73 -10.42 2.49 -11.66
N PHE A 74 -10.82 2.32 -10.41
CA PHE A 74 -10.27 3.04 -9.27
C PHE A 74 -9.70 2.06 -8.27
N ASP A 75 -8.47 2.27 -7.83
CA ASP A 75 -8.10 1.83 -6.49
C ASP A 75 -8.90 2.58 -5.42
N ILE A 76 -8.96 2.06 -4.19
CA ILE A 76 -9.79 2.62 -3.11
C ILE A 76 -8.95 3.40 -2.10
N ASP A 77 -7.96 2.76 -1.50
CA ASP A 77 -7.18 3.31 -0.39
C ASP A 77 -6.18 4.34 -0.90
N GLY A 78 -6.20 5.57 -0.37
CA GLY A 78 -5.37 6.68 -0.86
C GLY A 78 -5.79 7.24 -2.22
N THR A 79 -6.54 6.48 -3.03
CA THR A 79 -7.03 6.86 -4.35
C THR A 79 -8.44 7.45 -4.31
N MET A 80 -9.43 6.69 -3.80
CA MET A 80 -10.79 7.20 -3.64
C MET A 80 -10.96 7.99 -2.35
N CYS A 81 -10.25 7.60 -1.30
CA CYS A 81 -10.37 8.21 0.01
C CYS A 81 -9.02 8.42 0.68
N VAL A 82 -8.98 9.40 1.58
CA VAL A 82 -7.80 9.64 2.43
C VAL A 82 -7.84 8.64 3.60
N SER A 83 -7.43 7.39 3.35
CA SER A 83 -7.53 6.28 4.31
C SER A 83 -6.27 6.05 5.17
N ASP A 84 -5.09 6.50 4.71
CA ASP A 84 -3.81 6.29 5.39
C ASP A 84 -3.80 6.66 6.89
N PRO A 85 -4.38 7.79 7.34
CA PRO A 85 -4.36 8.14 8.76
C PRO A 85 -5.10 7.12 9.63
N PHE A 86 -6.18 6.53 9.10
CA PHE A 86 -7.00 5.55 9.81
C PHE A 86 -6.31 4.18 9.87
N HIS A 87 -5.67 3.77 8.76
CA HIS A 87 -4.82 2.58 8.76
C HIS A 87 -3.63 2.71 9.70
N HIS A 88 -2.92 3.85 9.65
CA HIS A 88 -1.79 4.12 10.52
C HIS A 88 -2.19 4.06 12.00
N ARG A 89 -3.36 4.62 12.36
CA ARG A 89 -3.89 4.55 13.73
C ARG A 89 -4.19 3.10 14.16
N ALA A 90 -4.87 2.33 13.32
CA ALA A 90 -5.20 0.93 13.61
C ALA A 90 -3.95 0.06 13.78
N PHE A 91 -2.99 0.17 12.87
CA PHE A 91 -1.71 -0.54 12.98
C PHE A 91 -0.91 -0.09 14.20
N SER A 92 -0.79 1.22 14.43
CA SER A 92 -0.02 1.75 15.56
C SER A 92 -0.51 1.23 16.90
N GLU A 93 -1.83 1.17 17.10
CA GLU A 93 -2.42 0.65 18.33
C GLU A 93 -2.08 -0.82 18.57
N LEU A 94 -2.32 -1.69 17.57
CA LEU A 94 -2.07 -3.11 17.71
C LEU A 94 -0.59 -3.43 17.82
N LEU A 95 0.25 -2.79 17.02
CA LEU A 95 1.70 -2.99 17.06
C LEU A 95 2.29 -2.52 18.38
N GLN A 96 1.81 -1.41 18.96
CA GLN A 96 2.22 -0.98 20.30
C GLN A 96 1.77 -1.97 21.37
N ALA A 97 0.52 -2.45 21.32
CA ALA A 97 0.00 -3.42 22.28
C ALA A 97 0.79 -4.74 22.27
N LEU A 98 1.30 -5.14 21.10
CA LEU A 98 2.16 -6.31 20.92
C LEU A 98 3.62 -6.09 21.36
N GLY A 99 4.03 -4.85 21.62
CA GLY A 99 5.45 -4.52 21.84
C GLY A 99 6.31 -4.68 20.59
N TYR A 100 5.72 -4.57 19.39
CA TYR A 100 6.47 -4.62 18.13
C TYR A 100 7.61 -3.59 18.12
N ASN A 101 8.72 -3.92 17.45
CA ASN A 101 9.90 -3.05 17.38
C ASN A 101 10.40 -2.59 18.77
N SER A 102 10.39 -3.49 19.76
CA SER A 102 10.75 -3.19 21.16
C SER A 102 9.91 -2.05 21.79
N GLY A 103 8.66 -1.90 21.33
CA GLY A 103 7.74 -0.86 21.77
C GLY A 103 7.94 0.51 21.12
N VAL A 104 8.87 0.66 20.17
CA VAL A 104 9.04 1.90 19.42
C VAL A 104 7.88 2.06 18.41
N PRO A 105 7.09 3.15 18.48
CA PRO A 105 5.98 3.36 17.56
C PRO A 105 6.43 3.41 16.10
N ILE A 106 5.63 2.82 15.21
CA ILE A 106 5.79 3.02 13.77
C ILE A 106 5.44 4.46 13.39
N THR A 107 6.04 4.99 12.33
CA THR A 107 5.70 6.32 11.79
C THR A 107 4.78 6.20 10.57
N PRO A 108 4.10 7.28 10.16
CA PRO A 108 3.35 7.30 8.90
C PRO A 108 4.22 6.93 7.69
N GLU A 109 5.48 7.38 7.67
CA GLU A 109 6.43 7.10 6.58
C GLU A 109 6.76 5.61 6.49
N PHE A 110 6.87 4.91 7.64
CA PHE A 110 7.04 3.46 7.68
C PHE A 110 5.84 2.74 7.05
N GLY A 111 4.61 3.15 7.42
CA GLY A 111 3.38 2.62 6.82
C GLY A 111 3.35 2.83 5.31
N MET A 112 3.65 4.05 4.87
CA MET A 112 3.68 4.40 3.44
C MET A 112 4.73 3.59 2.66
N ALA A 113 5.91 3.35 3.24
CA ALA A 113 6.99 2.64 2.57
C ALA A 113 6.75 1.11 2.49
N HIS A 114 6.12 0.53 3.50
CA HIS A 114 6.08 -0.92 3.68
C HIS A 114 4.68 -1.55 3.63
N MET A 115 3.62 -0.75 3.69
CA MET A 115 2.23 -1.23 3.78
C MET A 115 1.31 -0.69 2.70
N ALA A 116 1.48 0.57 2.27
CA ALA A 116 0.58 1.20 1.31
C ALA A 116 0.38 0.37 0.03
N GLY A 117 -0.89 0.17 -0.35
CA GLY A 117 -1.30 -0.63 -1.51
C GLY A 117 -1.11 -2.15 -1.40
N ARG A 118 -0.47 -2.66 -0.34
CA ARG A 118 -0.22 -4.10 -0.16
C ARG A 118 -1.41 -4.82 0.49
N SER A 119 -1.57 -6.09 0.17
CA SER A 119 -2.54 -6.98 0.84
C SER A 119 -2.12 -7.26 2.29
N ASN A 120 -3.09 -7.64 3.12
CA ASN A 120 -2.85 -8.06 4.50
C ASN A 120 -1.84 -9.21 4.60
N HIS A 121 -1.90 -10.18 3.68
CA HIS A 121 -0.91 -11.25 3.61
C HIS A 121 0.51 -10.71 3.41
N GLN A 122 0.73 -9.83 2.42
CA GLN A 122 2.04 -9.22 2.15
C GLN A 122 2.55 -8.38 3.34
N ILE A 123 1.66 -7.63 4.00
CA ILE A 123 2.02 -6.84 5.20
C ILE A 123 2.38 -7.78 6.35
N GLY A 124 1.60 -8.85 6.55
CA GLY A 124 1.82 -9.85 7.59
C GLY A 124 3.16 -10.56 7.44
N SER A 125 3.48 -11.04 6.24
CA SER A 125 4.77 -11.68 5.96
C SER A 125 5.96 -10.74 6.19
N PHE A 126 5.79 -9.43 5.96
CA PHE A 126 6.84 -8.44 6.22
C PHE A 126 7.01 -8.16 7.72
N LEU A 127 5.91 -7.90 8.44
CA LEU A 127 5.98 -7.55 9.86
C LEU A 127 6.29 -8.74 10.76
N PHE A 128 5.81 -9.92 10.39
CA PHE A 128 5.83 -11.12 11.23
C PHE A 128 6.13 -12.38 10.40
N PRO A 129 7.33 -12.48 9.80
CA PRO A 129 7.68 -13.60 8.91
C PRO A 129 7.58 -14.97 9.59
N ASP A 130 7.78 -15.04 10.90
CA ASP A 130 7.75 -16.28 11.68
C ASP A 130 6.36 -16.61 12.27
N TRP A 131 5.35 -15.75 12.08
CA TRP A 131 4.03 -16.01 12.63
C TRP A 131 3.27 -17.06 11.79
N PRO A 132 2.60 -18.02 12.43
CA PRO A 132 1.74 -18.94 11.72
C PRO A 132 0.51 -18.21 11.18
N GLN A 133 -0.03 -18.69 10.04
CA GLN A 133 -1.12 -18.02 9.31
C GLN A 133 -2.32 -17.66 10.20
N HIS A 134 -2.80 -18.57 11.04
CA HIS A 134 -3.95 -18.32 11.92
C HIS A 134 -3.75 -17.12 12.87
N ARG A 135 -2.50 -16.82 13.23
CA ARG A 135 -2.17 -15.66 14.09
C ARG A 135 -2.16 -14.37 13.28
N LEU A 136 -1.67 -14.43 12.03
CA LEU A 136 -1.78 -13.30 11.09
C LEU A 136 -3.25 -12.98 10.83
N ASP A 137 -4.07 -13.99 10.56
CA ASP A 137 -5.51 -13.84 10.30
C ASP A 137 -6.21 -13.14 11.47
N ALA A 138 -5.94 -13.57 12.71
CA ALA A 138 -6.48 -12.94 13.91
C ALA A 138 -6.04 -11.47 14.06
N PHE A 139 -4.74 -11.19 13.85
CA PHE A 139 -4.22 -9.82 13.92
C PHE A 139 -4.87 -8.91 12.88
N PHE A 140 -5.04 -9.37 11.64
CA PHE A 140 -5.67 -8.57 10.60
C PHE A 140 -7.17 -8.43 10.80
N ALA A 141 -7.86 -9.43 11.36
CA ALA A 141 -9.26 -9.29 11.76
C ALA A 141 -9.44 -8.16 12.79
N ASP A 142 -8.58 -8.13 13.83
CA ASP A 142 -8.58 -7.05 14.83
C ASP A 142 -8.22 -5.69 14.21
N LYS A 143 -7.24 -5.67 13.31
CA LYS A 143 -6.82 -4.46 12.60
C LYS A 143 -7.96 -3.91 11.74
N GLU A 144 -8.68 -4.76 11.01
CA GLU A 144 -9.79 -4.31 10.16
C GLU A 144 -10.98 -3.84 10.99
N ALA A 145 -11.25 -4.46 12.14
CA ALA A 145 -12.26 -3.97 13.07
C ALA A 145 -11.92 -2.56 13.60
N LEU A 146 -10.65 -2.31 13.95
CA LEU A 146 -10.19 -0.98 14.35
C LEU A 146 -10.24 0.02 13.20
N PHE A 147 -9.79 -0.36 12.01
CA PHE A 147 -9.88 0.49 10.83
C PHE A 147 -11.33 0.90 10.54
N ALA A 148 -12.27 -0.06 10.55
CA ALA A 148 -13.68 0.22 10.29
C ALA A 148 -14.25 1.23 11.29
N ARG A 149 -13.90 1.10 12.58
CA ARG A 149 -14.29 2.06 13.62
C ARG A 149 -13.71 3.45 13.34
N TYR A 150 -12.43 3.53 13.00
CA TYR A 150 -11.74 4.80 12.76
C TYR A 150 -12.19 5.49 11.47
N ALA A 151 -12.40 4.74 10.40
CA ALA A 151 -12.93 5.27 9.15
C ALA A 151 -14.32 5.91 9.35
N ALA A 152 -15.17 5.32 10.19
CA ALA A 152 -16.48 5.88 10.51
C ALA A 152 -16.43 7.23 11.27
N GLU A 153 -15.29 7.61 11.87
CA GLU A 153 -15.14 8.89 12.56
C GLU A 153 -15.02 10.08 11.60
N GLY A 154 -14.66 9.85 10.33
CA GLY A 154 -14.55 10.95 9.36
C GLY A 154 -13.72 10.68 8.12
N LEU A 155 -13.72 9.47 7.57
CA LEU A 155 -13.15 9.18 6.26
C LEU A 155 -13.79 10.09 5.20
N ARG A 156 -12.96 10.65 4.32
CA ARG A 156 -13.40 11.55 3.24
C ARG A 156 -12.83 11.12 1.91
N GLU A 157 -13.52 11.48 0.85
CA GLU A 157 -13.00 11.30 -0.49
C GLU A 157 -11.72 12.13 -0.70
N VAL A 158 -10.87 11.65 -1.61
CA VAL A 158 -9.88 12.52 -2.24
C VAL A 158 -10.61 13.62 -3.00
N ALA A 159 -10.16 14.86 -2.84
CA ALA A 159 -10.89 16.03 -3.30
C ALA A 159 -11.26 15.95 -4.79
N GLY A 160 -12.56 16.02 -5.09
CA GLY A 160 -13.09 16.03 -6.46
C GLY A 160 -13.44 14.65 -7.04
N LEU A 161 -13.27 13.56 -6.29
CA LEU A 161 -13.63 12.21 -6.76
C LEU A 161 -15.09 12.15 -7.22
N THR A 162 -16.03 12.62 -6.39
CA THR A 162 -17.46 12.62 -6.73
C THR A 162 -17.75 13.35 -8.04
N ASP A 163 -17.04 14.45 -8.32
CA ASP A 163 -17.20 15.20 -9.58
C ASP A 163 -16.73 14.37 -10.79
N LEU A 164 -15.63 13.62 -10.65
CA LEU A 164 -15.16 12.69 -11.67
C LEU A 164 -16.15 11.52 -11.87
N CYS A 165 -16.68 10.93 -10.79
CA CYS A 165 -17.68 9.86 -10.87
C CYS A 165 -18.96 10.34 -11.59
N ARG A 166 -19.44 11.55 -11.29
CA ARG A 166 -20.57 12.18 -11.99
C ARG A 166 -20.26 12.45 -13.46
N TRP A 167 -19.06 12.95 -13.76
CA TRP A 167 -18.62 13.18 -15.13
C TRP A 167 -18.61 11.89 -15.95
N ALA A 168 -18.16 10.78 -15.35
CA ALA A 168 -18.12 9.46 -15.96
C ALA A 168 -19.54 8.89 -16.17
N ALA A 169 -20.39 8.96 -15.14
CA ALA A 169 -21.78 8.51 -15.20
C ALA A 169 -22.60 9.27 -16.26
N ALA A 170 -22.44 10.59 -16.36
CA ALA A 170 -23.12 11.42 -17.36
C ALA A 170 -22.75 11.05 -18.82
N ARG A 171 -21.69 10.26 -19.00
CA ARG A 171 -21.20 9.76 -20.29
C ARG A 171 -21.43 8.26 -20.49
N GLY A 172 -22.10 7.61 -19.53
CA GLY A 172 -22.35 6.17 -19.58
C GLY A 172 -21.07 5.32 -19.46
N LEU A 173 -20.00 5.87 -18.88
CA LEU A 173 -18.78 5.10 -18.64
C LEU A 173 -19.02 4.08 -17.53
N LYS A 174 -18.42 2.90 -17.69
CA LYS A 174 -18.43 1.86 -16.66
C LYS A 174 -17.40 2.18 -15.58
N LEU A 175 -17.76 1.94 -14.34
CA LEU A 175 -16.94 2.23 -13.17
C LEU A 175 -16.74 0.95 -12.35
N ALA A 176 -15.49 0.66 -12.02
CA ALA A 176 -15.15 -0.40 -11.09
C ALA A 176 -14.15 0.06 -10.03
N ALA A 177 -14.28 -0.48 -8.83
CA ALA A 177 -13.33 -0.30 -7.75
C ALA A 177 -12.52 -1.58 -7.55
N VAL A 178 -11.21 -1.47 -7.41
CA VAL A 178 -10.26 -2.59 -7.40
C VAL A 178 -9.24 -2.37 -6.28
N THR A 179 -9.26 -3.20 -5.23
CA THR A 179 -8.40 -3.01 -4.06
C THR A 179 -7.72 -4.32 -3.64
N ASN A 180 -6.60 -4.22 -2.93
CA ASN A 180 -6.00 -5.33 -2.19
C ASN A 180 -6.64 -5.56 -0.81
N ALA A 181 -7.47 -4.62 -0.34
CA ALA A 181 -8.18 -4.72 0.94
C ALA A 181 -9.28 -5.79 0.88
N PRO A 182 -9.72 -6.32 2.04
CA PRO A 182 -10.88 -7.20 2.12
C PRO A 182 -12.17 -6.54 1.62
N ARG A 183 -13.09 -7.35 1.10
CA ARG A 183 -14.41 -6.91 0.60
C ARG A 183 -15.13 -6.00 1.58
N ALA A 184 -15.17 -6.38 2.85
CA ALA A 184 -15.86 -5.61 3.89
C ALA A 184 -15.36 -4.17 4.03
N ASN A 185 -14.04 -3.95 3.88
CA ASN A 185 -13.47 -2.60 3.89
C ASN A 185 -13.80 -1.82 2.64
N ALA A 186 -13.71 -2.47 1.47
CA ALA A 186 -14.07 -1.85 0.21
C ALA A 186 -15.53 -1.35 0.23
N ASP A 187 -16.46 -2.21 0.64
CA ASP A 187 -17.88 -1.87 0.77
C ASP A 187 -18.12 -0.75 1.80
N LEU A 188 -17.46 -0.83 2.96
CA LEU A 188 -17.56 0.19 3.99
C LEU A 188 -17.11 1.56 3.48
N MET A 189 -15.93 1.64 2.86
CA MET A 189 -15.38 2.90 2.36
C MET A 189 -16.28 3.49 1.28
N ILE A 190 -16.67 2.70 0.27
CA ILE A 190 -17.55 3.15 -0.80
C ILE A 190 -18.90 3.65 -0.24
N SER A 191 -19.44 2.95 0.76
CA SER A 191 -20.67 3.37 1.44
C SER A 191 -20.50 4.67 2.22
N ILE A 192 -19.41 4.86 2.97
CA ILE A 192 -19.15 6.10 3.72
C ILE A 192 -19.06 7.30 2.76
N LEU A 193 -18.43 7.11 1.60
CA LEU A 193 -18.32 8.15 0.57
C LEU A 193 -19.64 8.43 -0.16
N GLY A 194 -20.67 7.60 0.02
CA GLY A 194 -21.94 7.73 -0.70
C GLY A 194 -21.81 7.43 -2.19
N LEU A 195 -20.88 6.54 -2.57
CA LEU A 195 -20.55 6.26 -3.98
C LEU A 195 -21.06 4.91 -4.50
N SER A 196 -21.80 4.15 -3.68
CA SER A 196 -22.24 2.79 -4.03
C SER A 196 -22.96 2.69 -5.39
N ASP A 197 -23.78 3.69 -5.73
CA ASP A 197 -24.55 3.70 -6.98
C ASP A 197 -23.70 3.95 -8.24
N PHE A 198 -22.45 4.40 -8.09
CA PHE A 198 -21.57 4.65 -9.22
C PHE A 198 -20.90 3.39 -9.75
N PHE A 199 -20.58 2.41 -8.89
CA PHE A 199 -19.72 1.28 -9.24
C PHE A 199 -20.53 0.04 -9.61
N GLN A 200 -20.35 -0.48 -10.83
CA GLN A 200 -21.01 -1.71 -11.27
C GLN A 200 -20.27 -2.97 -10.80
N VAL A 201 -18.97 -2.84 -10.54
CA VAL A 201 -18.10 -3.94 -10.13
C VAL A 201 -17.19 -3.45 -9.01
N ILE A 202 -17.04 -4.27 -7.99
CA ILE A 202 -16.01 -4.09 -6.97
C ILE A 202 -15.22 -5.39 -6.88
N VAL A 203 -13.90 -5.32 -7.03
CA VAL A 203 -12.97 -6.43 -6.88
C VAL A 203 -12.13 -6.19 -5.63
N ALA A 204 -12.30 -7.03 -4.62
CA ALA A 204 -11.40 -7.11 -3.47
C ALA A 204 -10.45 -8.28 -3.67
N ALA A 205 -9.19 -8.03 -4.02
CA ALA A 205 -8.24 -9.08 -4.37
C ALA A 205 -8.01 -10.09 -3.23
N ALA A 206 -8.22 -9.70 -1.97
CA ALA A 206 -8.16 -10.60 -0.82
C ALA A 206 -9.23 -11.71 -0.85
N ASP A 207 -10.36 -11.47 -1.52
CA ASP A 207 -11.52 -12.36 -1.58
C ASP A 207 -11.75 -12.92 -2.99
N ASP A 208 -11.39 -12.14 -4.01
CA ASP A 208 -11.77 -12.36 -5.41
C ASP A 208 -10.62 -12.85 -6.30
N CYS A 209 -9.37 -12.85 -5.82
CA CYS A 209 -8.19 -13.13 -6.64
C CYS A 209 -7.23 -14.11 -5.97
N ASP A 210 -6.50 -14.86 -6.79
CA ASP A 210 -5.40 -15.71 -6.34
C ASP A 210 -4.16 -14.86 -6.04
N LEU A 211 -3.90 -13.84 -6.86
CA LEU A 211 -2.75 -12.95 -6.72
C LEU A 211 -3.17 -11.48 -6.53
N PRO A 212 -2.75 -10.82 -5.42
CA PRO A 212 -2.97 -9.40 -5.22
C PRO A 212 -2.04 -8.53 -6.09
N LYS A 213 -2.29 -7.21 -6.13
CA LYS A 213 -1.36 -6.23 -6.72
C LYS A 213 0.05 -6.44 -6.11
N PRO A 214 1.14 -6.44 -6.90
CA PRO A 214 1.28 -5.87 -8.25
C PRO A 214 0.90 -6.81 -9.42
N SER A 215 0.32 -7.99 -9.14
CA SER A 215 -0.27 -8.81 -10.21
C SER A 215 -1.33 -8.01 -10.98
N PRO A 216 -1.42 -8.13 -12.32
CA PRO A 216 -2.49 -7.50 -13.09
C PRO A 216 -3.86 -8.17 -12.87
N GLU A 217 -3.90 -9.33 -12.21
CA GLU A 217 -5.11 -10.15 -12.05
C GLU A 217 -6.33 -9.38 -11.53
N PRO A 218 -6.25 -8.55 -10.46
CA PRO A 218 -7.44 -7.84 -9.96
C PRO A 218 -8.03 -6.89 -11.01
N TYR A 219 -7.17 -6.23 -11.78
CA TYR A 219 -7.58 -5.32 -12.85
C TYR A 219 -8.15 -6.08 -14.06
N LEU A 220 -7.53 -7.18 -14.47
CA LEU A 220 -8.04 -8.03 -15.55
C LEU A 220 -9.39 -8.66 -15.19
N ARG A 221 -9.58 -9.04 -13.92
CA ARG A 221 -10.86 -9.52 -13.41
C ARG A 221 -11.94 -8.44 -13.49
N ALA A 222 -11.63 -7.21 -13.07
CA ALA A 222 -12.56 -6.08 -13.17
C ALA A 222 -12.97 -5.80 -14.64
N LEU A 223 -12.02 -5.82 -15.58
CA LEU A 223 -12.30 -5.69 -17.01
C LEU A 223 -13.24 -6.80 -17.52
N SER A 224 -12.99 -8.05 -17.11
CA SER A 224 -13.81 -9.19 -17.49
C SER A 224 -15.25 -9.04 -16.98
N LEU A 225 -15.44 -8.66 -15.71
CA LEU A 225 -16.75 -8.45 -15.10
C LEU A 225 -17.50 -7.26 -15.71
N LEU A 226 -16.80 -6.19 -16.07
CA LEU A 226 -17.38 -5.04 -16.75
C LEU A 226 -17.69 -5.30 -18.24
N GLY A 227 -17.06 -6.30 -18.85
CA GLY A 227 -17.03 -6.44 -20.32
C GLY A 227 -16.42 -5.20 -20.97
N ALA A 228 -15.24 -4.78 -20.49
CA ALA A 228 -14.49 -3.63 -20.99
C ALA A 228 -13.13 -4.06 -21.57
N SER A 229 -12.59 -3.25 -22.47
CA SER A 229 -11.27 -3.46 -23.08
C SER A 229 -10.19 -2.66 -22.34
N PRO A 230 -8.98 -3.22 -22.09
CA PRO A 230 -7.89 -2.45 -21.50
C PRO A 230 -7.50 -1.23 -22.34
N ARG A 231 -7.66 -1.29 -23.67
CA ARG A 231 -7.38 -0.16 -24.57
C ARG A 231 -8.33 1.03 -24.41
N HIS A 232 -9.48 0.82 -23.78
CA HIS A 232 -10.53 1.81 -23.57
C HIS A 232 -10.78 2.07 -22.09
N THR A 233 -9.79 1.77 -21.24
CA THR A 233 -9.94 1.86 -19.78
C THR A 233 -8.84 2.73 -19.19
N LEU A 234 -9.22 3.64 -18.29
CA LEU A 234 -8.28 4.38 -17.45
C LEU A 234 -8.24 3.78 -16.05
N VAL A 235 -7.07 3.74 -15.42
CA VAL A 235 -6.91 3.34 -14.02
C VAL A 235 -6.47 4.54 -13.19
N PHE A 236 -7.07 4.71 -12.01
CA PHE A 236 -6.59 5.62 -10.97
C PHE A 236 -5.99 4.81 -9.80
N GLU A 237 -4.81 5.23 -9.35
CA GLU A 237 -4.01 4.55 -8.32
C GLU A 237 -3.18 5.56 -7.53
N ASP A 238 -2.73 5.25 -6.32
CA ASP A 238 -1.83 6.10 -5.53
C ASP A 238 -0.48 5.42 -5.22
N SER A 239 -0.47 4.09 -5.27
CA SER A 239 0.63 3.25 -4.79
C SER A 239 1.50 2.71 -5.92
N VAL A 240 2.78 2.45 -5.64
CA VAL A 240 3.71 1.84 -6.62
C VAL A 240 3.21 0.46 -7.07
N VAL A 241 2.79 -0.38 -6.12
CA VAL A 241 2.30 -1.74 -6.42
C VAL A 241 1.04 -1.73 -7.27
N GLY A 242 0.17 -0.75 -7.04
CA GLY A 242 -1.06 -0.61 -7.79
C GLY A 242 -0.86 -0.02 -9.18
N VAL A 243 0.02 0.99 -9.32
CA VAL A 243 0.46 1.48 -10.64
C VAL A 243 1.06 0.35 -11.46
N GLN A 244 1.93 -0.48 -10.88
CA GLN A 244 2.51 -1.64 -11.56
C GLN A 244 1.43 -2.63 -12.04
N ALA A 245 0.42 -2.91 -11.21
CA ALA A 245 -0.67 -3.80 -11.58
C ALA A 245 -1.51 -3.25 -12.76
N GLY A 246 -1.85 -1.97 -12.76
CA GLY A 246 -2.60 -1.33 -13.85
C GLY A 246 -1.81 -1.31 -15.16
N VAL A 247 -0.51 -1.02 -15.09
CA VAL A 247 0.40 -1.05 -16.24
C VAL A 247 0.57 -2.47 -16.79
N ALA A 248 0.75 -3.46 -15.92
CA ALA A 248 0.86 -4.85 -16.30
C ALA A 248 -0.44 -5.39 -16.93
N ALA A 249 -1.60 -4.82 -16.55
CA ALA A 249 -2.89 -5.11 -17.18
C ALA A 249 -3.08 -4.41 -18.54
N GLY A 250 -2.10 -3.64 -19.01
CA GLY A 250 -2.11 -2.97 -20.31
C GLY A 250 -2.99 -1.73 -20.35
N MET A 251 -3.20 -1.06 -19.22
CA MET A 251 -4.00 0.16 -19.12
C MET A 251 -3.12 1.37 -18.79
N PRO A 252 -3.44 2.57 -19.30
CA PRO A 252 -2.84 3.81 -18.80
C PRO A 252 -3.29 4.06 -17.35
N VAL A 253 -2.32 4.39 -16.51
CA VAL A 253 -2.54 4.69 -15.09
C VAL A 253 -2.35 6.18 -14.82
N ILE A 254 -3.32 6.80 -14.15
CA ILE A 254 -3.26 8.15 -13.61
C ILE A 254 -3.00 8.02 -12.11
N ALA A 255 -1.82 8.44 -11.66
CA ALA A 255 -1.45 8.36 -10.26
C ALA A 255 -1.95 9.58 -9.47
N VAL A 256 -2.61 9.34 -8.32
CA VAL A 256 -2.95 10.33 -7.31
C VAL A 256 -1.80 10.38 -6.30
N ALA A 257 -0.94 11.38 -6.40
CA ALA A 257 0.24 11.44 -5.56
C ALA A 257 0.64 12.88 -5.21
N GLU A 258 1.24 13.03 -4.04
CA GLU A 258 1.95 14.24 -3.66
C GLU A 258 3.33 14.30 -4.35
N GLU A 259 3.89 15.51 -4.45
CA GLU A 259 5.15 15.79 -5.16
C GLU A 259 6.30 14.89 -4.69
N ALA A 260 6.41 14.63 -3.38
CA ALA A 260 7.45 13.76 -2.82
C ALA A 260 7.39 12.30 -3.32
N ARG A 261 6.25 11.86 -3.86
CA ARG A 261 6.02 10.50 -4.36
C ARG A 261 5.98 10.42 -5.89
N GLU A 262 5.91 11.55 -6.58
CA GLU A 262 5.75 11.63 -8.04
C GLU A 262 6.79 10.78 -8.79
N ALA A 263 8.08 10.92 -8.44
CA ALA A 263 9.16 10.17 -9.08
C ALA A 263 8.97 8.64 -8.98
N LYS A 264 8.45 8.15 -7.84
CA LYS A 264 8.24 6.71 -7.61
C LYS A 264 7.11 6.17 -8.47
N VAL A 265 5.97 6.86 -8.54
CA VAL A 265 4.82 6.43 -9.35
C VAL A 265 5.09 6.57 -10.86
N VAL A 266 5.86 7.58 -11.27
CA VAL A 266 6.32 7.72 -12.67
C VAL A 266 7.27 6.59 -13.06
N ALA A 267 8.20 6.22 -12.18
CA ALA A 267 9.10 5.09 -12.37
C ALA A 267 8.32 3.76 -12.43
N ALA A 268 7.27 3.62 -11.61
CA ALA A 268 6.38 2.46 -11.61
C ALA A 268 5.53 2.33 -12.90
N GLY A 269 5.41 3.40 -13.68
CA GLY A 269 4.78 3.38 -14.99
C GLY A 269 3.58 4.30 -15.17
N ALA A 270 3.26 5.16 -14.20
CA ALA A 270 2.18 6.13 -14.33
C ALA A 270 2.35 7.01 -15.58
N SER A 271 1.23 7.26 -16.26
CA SER A 271 1.16 8.04 -17.50
C SER A 271 0.79 9.50 -17.26
N LEU A 272 0.19 9.79 -16.10
CA LEU A 272 -0.09 11.13 -15.61
C LEU A 272 -0.05 11.10 -14.07
N VAL A 273 0.40 12.18 -13.44
CA VAL A 273 0.34 12.35 -11.99
C VAL A 273 -0.48 13.59 -11.66
N ILE A 274 -1.45 13.42 -10.75
CA ILE A 274 -2.34 14.45 -10.26
C ILE A 274 -2.27 14.48 -8.73
N ARG A 275 -2.44 15.67 -8.14
CA ARG A 275 -2.47 15.78 -6.69
C ARG A 275 -3.78 15.28 -6.08
N ASP A 276 -4.87 15.59 -6.77
CA ASP A 276 -6.25 15.20 -6.47
C ASP A 276 -7.08 15.33 -7.76
N TYR A 277 -8.37 15.03 -7.69
CA TYR A 277 -9.26 15.07 -8.86
C TYR A 277 -9.68 16.49 -9.28
N LYS A 278 -9.27 17.54 -8.56
CA LYS A 278 -9.45 18.94 -8.99
C LYS A 278 -8.27 19.45 -9.81
N ASP A 279 -7.21 18.66 -9.95
CA ASP A 279 -6.03 19.03 -10.73
C ASP A 279 -6.40 19.30 -12.19
N HIS A 280 -6.12 20.52 -12.67
CA HIS A 280 -6.40 20.93 -14.05
C HIS A 280 -5.73 20.03 -15.10
N LYS A 281 -4.61 19.37 -14.75
CA LYS A 281 -3.94 18.41 -15.63
C LYS A 281 -4.86 17.23 -15.98
N LEU A 282 -5.66 16.76 -15.01
CA LEU A 282 -6.65 15.70 -15.22
C LEU A 282 -7.67 16.14 -16.26
N TRP A 283 -8.35 17.25 -16.00
CA TRP A 283 -9.46 17.73 -16.83
C TRP A 283 -8.98 18.07 -18.25
N ALA A 284 -7.81 18.68 -18.38
CA ALA A 284 -7.20 18.94 -19.69
C ALA A 284 -6.89 17.65 -20.47
N ALA A 285 -6.53 16.55 -19.80
CA ALA A 285 -6.31 15.26 -20.45
C ALA A 285 -7.64 14.61 -20.87
N LEU A 286 -8.66 14.65 -20.01
CA LEU A 286 -10.00 14.13 -20.30
C LEU A 286 -10.68 14.87 -21.46
N ASP A 287 -10.53 16.20 -21.52
CA ASP A 287 -11.08 17.02 -22.62
C ASP A 287 -10.43 16.68 -23.96
N LYS A 288 -9.11 16.43 -23.97
CA LYS A 288 -8.39 15.98 -25.19
C LYS A 288 -8.89 14.62 -25.68
N LEU A 289 -9.17 13.70 -24.77
CA LEU A 289 -9.72 12.38 -25.12
C LEU A 289 -11.11 12.51 -25.76
N GLN A 290 -11.95 13.38 -25.22
CA GLN A 290 -13.26 13.66 -25.80
C GLN A 290 -13.16 14.29 -27.18
N ALA A 291 -12.29 15.28 -27.35
CA ALA A 291 -12.07 15.93 -28.64
C ALA A 291 -11.59 14.93 -29.70
N ALA A 292 -10.69 14.01 -29.34
CA ALA A 292 -10.21 12.96 -30.22
C ALA A 292 -11.32 11.98 -30.61
N ALA A 293 -12.14 11.53 -29.65
CA ALA A 293 -13.28 10.64 -29.91
C ALA A 293 -14.35 11.28 -30.82
N ALA A 294 -14.65 12.57 -30.61
CA ALA A 294 -15.59 13.31 -31.45
C ALA A 294 -15.08 13.47 -32.89
N ALA A 295 -13.78 13.73 -33.07
CA ALA A 295 -13.17 13.83 -34.39
C ALA A 295 -13.21 12.50 -35.16
N GLN A 296 -13.00 11.36 -34.48
CA GLN A 296 -13.08 10.04 -35.10
C GLN A 296 -14.52 9.67 -35.52
N SER A 297 -15.50 10.02 -34.69
CA SER A 297 -16.93 9.79 -35.00
C SER A 297 -17.40 10.59 -36.21
N ASN A 298 -16.96 11.84 -36.34
CA ASN A 298 -17.30 12.69 -37.49
C ASN A 298 -16.60 12.27 -38.79
N GLY A 299 -15.40 11.70 -38.71
CA GLY A 299 -14.65 11.19 -39.87
C GLY A 299 -15.26 9.92 -40.49
N GLN A 300 -15.95 9.08 -39.70
CA GLN A 300 -16.62 7.87 -40.19
C GLN A 300 -17.99 8.13 -40.85
N LEU A 301 -18.61 9.29 -40.59
CA LEU A 301 -19.89 9.69 -41.21
C LEU A 301 -19.72 10.44 -42.54
N GLY A 302 -18.48 10.79 -42.91
CA GLY A 302 -18.14 11.54 -44.12
C GLY A 302 -17.45 10.73 -45.22
N ALA A 303 -17.31 9.41 -45.06
CA ALA A 303 -16.74 8.47 -46.02
C ALA A 303 -17.81 7.47 -46.48
#